data_AF-A0A961UFM7-F1
#
_entry.id   AF-A0A961UFM7-F1
#
_cell.length_a   1.000
_cell.length_b   1.000
_cell.length_c   1.000
_cell.angle_alpha   90.00
_cell.angle_beta   90.00
_cell.angle_gamma   90.00
#
_symmetry.space_group_name_H-M   'P 1'
#
loop_
_entity.id
_entity.type
_entity.pdbx_description
1 polymer ?
#
loop_
_entity_poly.entity_id
_entity_poly.type
_entity_poly.pdbx_seq_one_letter_code
_entity_poly.pdbx_strand_id
1 'polypeptide(L)'
;MNPRPPDPQALAEGLIGGSRSALARAITLVESTRPEHRRLAGELLQACLPKTGQAMRVGITGVPGVGKSTTIDQLGVNLTSAGHRVAVLAVDPSSSRTGGSILG
;
A
#
# COMPACT_ATOMS: atom_id res chain seq x y z
N MET A 1 22.89 16.13 3.63
CA MET A 1 22.53 15.53 4.94
C MET A 1 21.89 14.18 4.65
N ASN A 2 22.44 13.07 5.15
CA ASN A 2 21.75 11.79 5.03
C ASN A 2 20.49 11.85 5.90
N PRO A 3 19.28 11.57 5.37
CA PRO A 3 18.09 11.51 6.20
C PRO A 3 18.28 10.44 7.28
N ARG A 4 17.88 10.76 8.51
CA ARG A 4 17.87 9.80 9.62
C ARG A 4 17.05 8.57 9.19
N PRO A 5 17.54 7.34 9.44
CA PRO A 5 16.78 6.14 9.10
C PRO A 5 15.40 6.19 9.77
N PRO A 6 14.33 5.77 9.05
CA PRO A 6 12.98 5.80 9.60
C PRO A 6 12.88 4.91 10.83
N ASP A 7 12.31 5.43 11.90
CA ASP A 7 11.95 4.65 13.09
C ASP A 7 10.69 3.82 12.78
N PRO A 8 10.78 2.47 12.76
CA PRO A 8 9.64 1.61 12.44
C PRO A 8 8.48 1.78 13.40
N GLN A 9 8.74 2.05 14.69
CA GLN A 9 7.68 2.14 15.69
C GLN A 9 6.88 3.44 15.54
N ALA A 10 7.57 4.58 15.42
CA ALA A 10 6.92 5.86 15.15
C ALA A 10 6.15 5.84 13.81
N LEU A 11 6.64 5.11 12.82
CA LEU A 11 5.97 4.95 11.54
C LEU A 11 4.72 4.06 11.65
N ALA A 12 4.78 2.98 12.44
CA ALA A 12 3.62 2.14 12.76
C ALA A 12 2.52 2.92 13.50
N GLU A 13 2.89 3.74 14.49
CA GLU A 13 1.96 4.61 15.21
C GLU A 13 1.26 5.59 14.25
N GLY A 14 2.03 6.20 13.33
CA GLY A 14 1.48 7.06 12.28
C GLY A 14 0.50 6.32 11.36
N LEU A 15 0.80 5.09 10.97
CA LEU A 15 -0.09 4.24 10.16
C LEU A 15 -1.40 3.94 10.89
N ILE A 16 -1.31 3.51 12.15
CA ILE A 16 -2.47 3.17 12.99
C ILE A 16 -3.32 4.41 13.24
N GLY A 17 -2.70 5.57 13.39
CA GLY A 17 -3.36 6.88 13.48
C GLY A 17 -3.97 7.38 12.16
N GLY A 18 -3.81 6.65 11.05
CA GLY A 18 -4.39 7.00 9.75
C GLY A 18 -3.62 8.07 8.96
N SER A 19 -2.35 8.31 9.28
CA SER A 19 -1.52 9.29 8.58
C SER A 19 -1.19 8.83 7.15
N ARG A 20 -1.69 9.58 6.16
CA ARG A 20 -1.38 9.34 4.73
C ARG A 20 0.12 9.48 4.41
N SER A 21 0.81 10.42 5.06
CA SER A 21 2.26 10.58 4.90
C SER A 21 3.05 9.41 5.51
N ALA A 22 2.60 8.86 6.63
CA ALA A 22 3.18 7.64 7.19
C ALA A 22 2.96 6.44 6.25
N LEU A 23 1.76 6.33 5.65
CA LEU A 23 1.46 5.30 4.65
C LEU A 23 2.38 5.36 3.44
N ALA A 24 2.57 6.53 2.83
CA ALA A 24 3.47 6.69 1.70
C ALA A 24 4.91 6.27 2.05
N ARG A 25 5.43 6.75 3.19
CA ARG A 25 6.79 6.41 3.66
C ARG A 25 6.94 4.91 3.96
N ALA A 26 5.92 4.28 4.52
CA ALA A 26 5.90 2.86 4.81
C ALA A 26 5.96 2.02 3.52
N ILE A 27 5.16 2.39 2.50
CA ILE A 27 5.19 1.72 1.19
C ILE A 27 6.59 1.85 0.58
N THR A 28 7.16 3.06 0.55
CA THR A 28 8.53 3.28 0.07
C THR A 28 9.57 2.45 0.82
N LEU A 29 9.44 2.32 2.15
CA LEU A 29 10.34 1.51 2.96
C LEU A 29 10.25 0.02 2.62
N VAL A 30 9.02 -0.49 2.45
CA VAL A 30 8.75 -1.89 2.11
C VAL A 30 9.20 -2.24 0.69
N GLU A 31 9.09 -1.32 -0.26
CA GLU A 31 9.53 -1.51 -1.65
C GLU A 31 11.04 -1.38 -1.86
N SER A 32 11.74 -0.79 -0.89
CA SER A 32 13.17 -0.55 -1.03
C SER A 32 13.99 -1.85 -1.13
N THR A 33 14.88 -1.91 -2.12
CA THR A 33 15.81 -3.04 -2.33
C THR A 33 17.03 -3.01 -1.41
N ARG A 34 17.29 -1.90 -0.72
CA ARG A 34 18.43 -1.70 0.20
C ARG A 34 18.37 -2.68 1.39
N PRO A 35 19.44 -3.44 1.70
CA PRO A 35 19.43 -4.45 2.77
C PRO A 35 19.01 -3.93 4.15
N GLU A 36 19.45 -2.73 4.51
CA GLU A 36 19.12 -2.07 5.77
C GLU A 36 17.63 -1.70 5.88
N HIS A 37 17.01 -1.32 4.76
CA HIS A 37 15.58 -1.02 4.71
C HIS A 37 14.75 -2.30 4.84
N ARG A 38 15.21 -3.44 4.32
CA ARG A 38 14.51 -4.73 4.49
C ARG A 38 14.34 -5.11 5.95
N ARG A 39 15.37 -4.90 6.78
CA ARG A 39 15.28 -5.14 8.23
C ARG A 39 14.23 -4.24 8.88
N LEU A 40 14.30 -2.93 8.62
CA LEU A 40 13.36 -1.95 9.17
C LEU A 40 11.91 -2.19 8.69
N ALA A 41 11.72 -2.62 7.44
CA ALA A 41 10.43 -3.02 6.89
C ALA A 41 9.87 -4.24 7.62
N GLY A 42 10.70 -5.24 7.94
CA GLY A 42 10.28 -6.38 8.75
C GLY A 42 9.77 -5.98 10.13
N GLU A 43 10.49 -5.09 10.81
CA GLU A 43 10.10 -4.54 12.12
C GLU A 43 8.78 -3.76 12.04
N LEU A 44 8.64 -2.90 11.02
CA LEU A 44 7.41 -2.14 10.76
C LEU A 44 6.21 -3.07 10.54
N LEU A 45 6.37 -4.09 9.69
CA LEU A 45 5.31 -5.04 9.38
C LEU A 45 4.87 -5.80 10.64
N GLN A 46 5.82 -6.28 11.45
CA GLN A 46 5.53 -6.95 12.72
C GLN A 46 4.72 -6.05 13.67
N ALA A 47 5.09 -4.78 13.81
CA ALA A 47 4.34 -3.82 14.63
C ALA A 47 2.91 -3.59 14.11
N CYS A 48 2.69 -3.70 12.79
CA CYS A 48 1.37 -3.50 12.18
C CYS A 48 0.47 -4.75 12.20
N LEU A 49 1.04 -5.96 12.23
CA LEU A 49 0.31 -7.24 12.10
C LEU A 49 -0.95 -7.34 12.97
N PRO A 50 -0.94 -6.96 14.28
CA PRO A 50 -2.12 -7.05 15.15
C PRO A 50 -3.32 -6.20 14.70
N LYS A 51 -3.10 -5.21 13.82
CA LYS A 51 -4.14 -4.32 13.29
C LYS A 51 -4.61 -4.70 11.89
N THR A 52 -4.06 -5.77 11.30
CA THR A 52 -4.42 -6.23 9.95
C THR A 52 -5.58 -7.24 9.96
N GLY A 53 -6.05 -7.65 8.78
CA GLY A 53 -7.07 -8.71 8.63
C GLY A 53 -8.53 -8.25 8.76
N GLN A 54 -8.77 -6.99 9.12
CA GLN A 54 -10.12 -6.42 9.31
C GLN A 54 -10.73 -5.84 8.03
N ALA A 55 -10.08 -6.00 6.88
CA ALA A 55 -10.53 -5.47 5.59
C ALA A 55 -10.95 -6.60 4.65
N MET A 56 -12.03 -6.37 3.89
CA MET A 56 -12.41 -7.22 2.77
C MET A 56 -11.40 -7.03 1.62
N ARG A 57 -10.92 -8.14 1.05
CA ARG A 57 -9.95 -8.16 -0.07
C ARG A 57 -10.63 -8.76 -1.29
N VAL A 58 -10.75 -7.97 -2.36
CA VAL A 58 -11.44 -8.35 -3.61
C VAL A 58 -10.45 -8.24 -4.77
N GLY A 59 -10.27 -9.32 -5.52
CA GLY A 59 -9.50 -9.32 -6.76
C GLY A 59 -10.38 -9.00 -7.96
N ILE A 60 -9.96 -8.07 -8.81
CA ILE A 60 -10.67 -7.69 -10.04
C ILE A 60 -9.72 -7.93 -11.22
N THR A 61 -10.18 -8.69 -12.21
CA THR A 61 -9.43 -9.02 -13.43
C THR A 61 -10.30 -8.86 -14.67
N GLY A 62 -9.70 -8.92 -15.85
CA GLY A 62 -10.40 -8.80 -17.12
C GLY A 62 -9.47 -8.34 -18.24
N VAL A 63 -9.86 -8.61 -19.49
CA VAL A 63 -9.08 -8.27 -20.69
C VAL A 63 -8.86 -6.74 -20.82
N PRO A 64 -7.82 -6.28 -21.54
CA PRO A 64 -7.65 -4.87 -21.86
C PRO A 64 -8.92 -4.29 -22.51
N GLY A 65 -9.31 -3.07 -22.15
CA GLY A 65 -10.48 -2.40 -22.74
C GLY A 65 -11.86 -2.79 -22.19
N VAL A 66 -11.99 -3.82 -21.33
CA VAL A 66 -13.29 -4.26 -20.77
C VAL A 66 -13.95 -3.26 -19.78
N GLY A 67 -13.34 -2.09 -19.56
CA GLY A 67 -13.88 -1.09 -18.63
C GLY A 67 -13.56 -1.31 -17.15
N LYS A 68 -12.54 -2.13 -16.81
CA LYS A 68 -12.15 -2.38 -15.40
C LYS A 68 -11.98 -1.10 -14.58
N SER A 69 -11.26 -0.11 -15.12
CA SER A 69 -10.99 1.13 -14.39
C SER A 69 -12.28 1.90 -14.09
N THR A 70 -13.22 1.96 -15.04
CA THR A 70 -14.53 2.58 -14.86
C THR A 70 -15.35 1.84 -13.79
N THR A 71 -15.33 0.51 -13.82
CA THR A 71 -16.01 -0.30 -12.80
C THR A 71 -15.42 -0.10 -11.41
N ILE A 72 -14.09 -0.09 -11.29
CA ILE A 72 -13.38 0.11 -10.01
C ILE A 72 -13.67 1.52 -9.46
N ASP A 73 -13.65 2.54 -10.32
CA ASP A 73 -13.92 3.93 -9.94
C ASP A 73 -15.33 4.08 -9.39
N GLN A 74 -16.35 3.63 -10.13
CA GLN A 74 -17.73 3.72 -9.69
C GLN A 74 -18.00 2.88 -8.43
N LEU A 75 -17.42 1.69 -8.32
CA LEU A 75 -17.50 0.88 -7.10
C LEU A 75 -16.87 1.61 -5.90
N GLY A 76 -15.71 2.24 -6.10
CA GLY A 76 -15.03 3.04 -5.08
C GLY A 76 -15.89 4.21 -4.61
N VAL A 77 -16.49 4.96 -5.53
CA VAL A 77 -17.43 6.06 -5.21
C VAL A 77 -18.61 5.55 -4.39
N ASN A 78 -19.22 4.43 -4.79
CA ASN A 78 -20.37 3.87 -4.09
C ASN A 78 -20.00 3.43 -2.65
N LEU A 79 -18.87 2.75 -2.48
CA LEU A 79 -18.40 2.26 -1.18
C LEU A 79 -17.99 3.42 -0.25
N THR A 80 -17.29 4.41 -0.78
CA THR A 80 -16.91 5.60 0.01
C THR A 80 -18.12 6.44 0.40
N SER A 81 -19.11 6.57 -0.49
CA SER A 81 -20.40 7.20 -0.19
C SER A 81 -21.19 6.46 0.91
N ALA A 82 -21.01 5.14 1.01
CA ALA A 82 -21.56 4.32 2.09
C ALA A 82 -20.72 4.33 3.39
N GLY A 83 -19.67 5.17 3.46
CA GLY A 83 -18.84 5.33 4.66
C GLY A 83 -17.66 4.36 4.77
N HIS A 84 -17.38 3.55 3.75
CA HIS A 84 -16.22 2.67 3.74
C HIS A 84 -14.93 3.41 3.35
N ARG A 85 -13.80 2.93 3.88
CA ARG A 85 -12.47 3.34 3.42
C ARG A 85 -11.98 2.34 2.37
N VAL A 86 -11.73 2.82 1.16
CA VAL A 86 -11.32 1.99 0.02
C VAL A 86 -9.86 2.25 -0.33
N ALA A 87 -9.13 1.19 -0.60
CA ALA A 87 -7.80 1.23 -1.21
C ALA A 87 -7.81 0.37 -2.47
N VAL A 88 -7.18 0.85 -3.54
CA VAL A 88 -7.03 0.13 -4.81
C VAL A 88 -5.55 -0.17 -4.99
N LEU A 89 -5.23 -1.45 -5.22
CA LEU A 89 -3.87 -1.92 -5.47
C LEU A 89 -3.78 -2.48 -6.88
N ALA A 90 -2.92 -1.90 -7.71
CA ALA A 90 -2.64 -2.41 -9.04
C ALA A 90 -1.50 -3.44 -8.97
N VAL A 91 -1.64 -4.54 -9.70
CA VAL A 91 -0.57 -5.53 -9.91
C VAL A 91 -0.40 -5.67 -11.41
N ASP A 92 0.70 -5.13 -11.94
CA ASP A 92 1.06 -5.26 -13.35
C ASP A 92 2.28 -6.17 -13.51
N PRO A 93 2.14 -7.40 -14.03
CA PRO A 93 3.28 -8.30 -14.23
C PRO A 93 4.32 -7.77 -15.24
N SER A 94 3.97 -6.80 -16.09
CA SER A 94 4.91 -6.17 -17.03
C SER A 94 5.99 -5.32 -16.33
N SER A 95 5.74 -4.93 -15.08
CA SER A 95 6.63 -4.15 -14.21
C SER A 95 7.96 -4.84 -13.85
N SER A 96 8.06 -6.15 -14.06
CA SER A 96 9.30 -6.92 -13.91
C SER A 96 10.43 -6.44 -14.83
N ARG A 97 10.11 -5.71 -15.92
CA ARG A 97 11.09 -5.10 -16.83
C ARG A 97 11.55 -3.70 -16.44
N THR A 98 10.86 -3.01 -15.53
CA THR A 98 11.16 -1.60 -15.16
C THR A 98 11.44 -1.40 -13.67
N GLY A 99 11.38 -2.44 -12.83
CA GLY A 99 11.59 -2.32 -11.39
C GLY A 99 10.40 -1.69 -10.67
N GLY A 100 9.18 -2.03 -11.08
CA GLY A 100 7.97 -1.31 -10.69
C GLY A 100 7.58 -1.45 -9.22
N SER A 101 7.33 -0.28 -8.63
CA SER A 101 6.63 -0.06 -7.38
C SER A 101 5.20 -0.63 -7.45
N ILE A 102 4.67 -1.02 -6.30
CA ILE A 102 3.27 -1.42 -6.07
C ILE A 102 2.31 -0.25 -6.41
N LEU A 103 2.84 0.98 -6.59
CA LEU A 103 2.16 2.18 -7.04
C LEU A 103 2.81 2.78 -8.30
N GLY A 104 3.10 1.94 -9.30
CA GLY A 104 3.42 2.40 -10.65
C GLY A 104 2.32 3.27 -11.26
#